data_AF-A0A935TB09-F1
#
_entry.id   AF-A0A935TB09-F1
#
_cell.length_a   1.000
_cell.length_b   1.000
_cell.length_c   1.000
_cell.angle_alpha   90.00
_cell.angle_beta   90.00
_cell.angle_gamma   90.00
#
_symmetry.space_group_name_H-M   'P 1'
#
loop_
_entity.id
_entity.type
_entity.pdbx_description
1 polymer ?
#
loop_
_entity_poly.entity_id
_entity_poly.type
_entity_poly.pdbx_seq_one_letter_code
_entity_poly.pdbx_strand_id
1 'polypeptide(L)'
;MPTNDDFSENTVESWFEDETGETDDFQIKEYDITASPNDFNMSTMFSFIESGAVKIPGFQRNYVWDIKRASKLMESIIIGLPIPQIFLYEEERNKFLVIDGQQRLMSIYYFIKQRFPKKERRLELRRIFDEHGKIPDEILQNDDYFVKFNLQLVEHLPNRPNRLNKLNYGTLGELKTTFDLRTVRNIIIKQNVPDEDDDGVSSIYEIFNRLNTGGVNLKPQEIRTILYHSDFYEMLYRINLDPRWRLLLGLPEPDLHMKDIEILLRAFAMMMSGRDYKPSMVRFLNLTSKRAGTLSKEKVQYLGQLFDAFLDSCRLLNEKAFFGAQATRVNISFIDAVFAVQCSEAFSTFSLGLPVINPEKLKALKLDPEFENSAQFGTASSVNVAKRLERATAILRG
;
A
#
# COMPACT_ATOMS: atom_id res chain seq x y z
N MET A 1 24.20 24.49 17.88
CA MET A 1 23.41 23.26 18.13
C MET A 1 22.03 23.67 18.57
N PRO A 2 21.01 23.58 17.70
CA PRO A 2 19.62 23.49 18.11
C PRO A 2 19.19 22.02 18.18
N THR A 3 18.32 21.77 19.13
CA THR A 3 17.89 20.50 19.69
C THR A 3 16.81 19.80 18.85
N ASN A 4 16.76 18.47 18.97
CA ASN A 4 15.59 17.65 18.70
C ASN A 4 14.34 18.27 19.35
N ASP A 5 13.26 18.46 18.58
CA ASP A 5 11.91 18.13 19.01
C ASP A 5 10.90 18.23 17.84
N ASP A 6 9.94 17.29 17.87
CA ASP A 6 8.64 17.27 17.17
C ASP A 6 8.58 17.03 15.65
N PHE A 7 8.97 15.83 15.22
CA PHE A 7 8.29 15.17 14.10
C PHE A 7 7.04 14.45 14.63
N SER A 8 5.94 15.18 14.76
CA SER A 8 4.63 14.58 15.07
C SER A 8 4.04 13.91 13.82
N GLU A 9 3.35 12.78 13.98
CA GLU A 9 2.66 12.01 12.90
C GLU A 9 1.75 12.89 12.02
N ASN A 10 1.23 14.01 12.54
CA ASN A 10 0.41 14.97 11.81
C ASN A 10 1.18 15.80 10.77
N THR A 11 2.51 15.85 10.85
CA THR A 11 3.28 16.70 9.93
C THR A 11 3.43 16.09 8.54
N VAL A 12 3.38 14.77 8.34
CA VAL A 12 3.54 14.16 6.99
C VAL A 12 2.20 14.08 6.24
N GLU A 13 1.10 13.74 6.94
CA GLU A 13 -0.26 13.70 6.38
C GLU A 13 -0.69 15.05 5.76
N SER A 14 -0.15 16.15 6.28
CA SER A 14 -0.42 17.48 5.77
C SER A 14 0.18 17.69 4.37
N TRP A 15 1.34 17.13 4.01
CA TRP A 15 2.21 17.52 2.85
C TRP A 15 1.60 17.29 1.46
N PHE A 16 0.44 16.69 1.45
CA PHE A 16 -0.03 15.92 0.34
C PHE A 16 -1.53 16.14 0.24
N GLU A 17 -1.94 17.39 -0.02
CA GLU A 17 -3.34 17.65 -0.36
C GLU A 17 -3.76 16.67 -1.46
N ASP A 18 -4.89 16.04 -1.20
CA ASP A 18 -5.50 15.07 -2.09
C ASP A 18 -5.84 15.79 -3.40
N GLU A 19 -4.97 15.69 -4.42
CA GLU A 19 -5.29 16.03 -5.83
C GLU A 19 -6.47 15.19 -6.36
N THR A 20 -7.05 14.30 -5.55
CA THR A 20 -8.20 13.45 -5.87
C THR A 20 -9.54 14.15 -5.62
N GLY A 21 -9.58 15.48 -5.65
CA GLY A 21 -10.80 16.30 -5.50
C GLY A 21 -11.78 16.23 -6.68
N GLU A 22 -11.71 15.21 -7.53
CA GLU A 22 -12.77 14.88 -8.47
C GLU A 22 -13.52 13.68 -7.92
N THR A 23 -14.79 13.90 -7.57
CA THR A 23 -15.77 12.83 -7.43
C THR A 23 -15.81 12.12 -8.78
N ASP A 24 -15.07 11.02 -8.89
CA ASP A 24 -15.17 10.10 -10.01
C ASP A 24 -16.67 9.79 -10.17
N ASP A 25 -17.24 10.21 -11.29
CA ASP A 25 -18.61 9.87 -11.67
C ASP A 25 -18.57 8.39 -12.07
N PHE A 26 -18.45 7.53 -11.06
CA PHE A 26 -18.38 6.09 -11.22
C PHE A 26 -19.68 5.67 -11.88
N GLN A 27 -19.63 5.36 -13.19
CA GLN A 27 -20.71 4.59 -13.80
C GLN A 27 -20.87 3.32 -12.95
N ILE A 28 -22.07 3.13 -12.41
CA ILE A 28 -22.40 1.97 -11.58
C ILE A 28 -22.29 0.74 -12.49
N LYS A 29 -21.11 0.12 -12.50
CA LYS A 29 -20.90 -1.19 -13.13
C LYS A 29 -21.43 -2.27 -12.19
N GLU A 30 -22.24 -3.15 -12.73
CA GLU A 30 -22.58 -4.41 -12.06
C GLU A 30 -21.36 -5.34 -12.17
N TYR A 31 -20.87 -5.84 -11.04
CA TYR A 31 -19.74 -6.77 -10.99
C TYR A 31 -20.24 -8.21 -10.92
N ASP A 32 -19.69 -9.09 -11.76
CA ASP A 32 -19.91 -10.54 -11.63
C ASP A 32 -18.93 -11.15 -10.62
N ILE A 33 -19.40 -11.23 -9.38
CA ILE A 33 -18.69 -11.83 -8.26
C ILE A 33 -19.50 -12.98 -7.65
N THR A 34 -18.82 -14.05 -7.27
CA THR A 34 -19.38 -15.06 -6.37
C THR A 34 -18.89 -14.79 -4.96
N ALA A 35 -19.83 -14.61 -4.03
CA ALA A 35 -19.57 -14.61 -2.60
C ALA A 35 -20.10 -15.92 -2.01
N SER A 36 -19.21 -16.79 -1.54
CA SER A 36 -19.56 -18.08 -0.97
C SER A 36 -19.20 -18.15 0.52
N PRO A 37 -20.13 -18.58 1.39
CA PRO A 37 -19.82 -18.76 2.80
C PRO A 37 -18.98 -20.02 3.03
N ASN A 38 -17.97 -19.94 3.87
CA ASN A 38 -17.14 -21.07 4.29
C ASN A 38 -16.79 -21.00 5.78
N ASP A 39 -17.00 -22.09 6.51
CA ASP A 39 -16.75 -22.19 7.94
C ASP A 39 -15.48 -22.96 8.22
N PHE A 40 -14.34 -22.27 8.21
CA PHE A 40 -13.09 -22.85 8.63
C PHE A 40 -12.98 -22.87 10.16
N ASN A 41 -12.48 -23.97 10.71
CA ASN A 41 -12.12 -24.02 12.12
C ASN A 41 -10.81 -23.25 12.40
N MET A 42 -10.55 -22.92 13.67
CA MET A 42 -9.37 -22.14 14.07
C MET A 42 -8.06 -22.80 13.64
N SER A 43 -7.97 -24.12 13.70
CA SER A 43 -6.77 -24.87 13.31
C SER A 43 -6.47 -24.78 11.82
N THR A 44 -7.52 -24.86 10.98
CA THR A 44 -7.42 -24.71 9.53
C THR A 44 -7.03 -23.29 9.17
N MET A 45 -7.67 -22.29 9.79
CA MET A 45 -7.34 -20.89 9.55
C MET A 45 -5.89 -20.57 9.93
N PHE A 46 -5.43 -21.06 11.08
CA PHE A 46 -4.03 -20.94 11.50
C PHE A 46 -3.07 -21.60 10.50
N SER A 47 -3.40 -22.82 10.04
CA SER A 47 -2.59 -23.53 9.06
C SER A 47 -2.50 -22.79 7.72
N PHE A 48 -3.58 -22.14 7.28
CA PHE A 48 -3.57 -21.32 6.07
C PHE A 48 -2.68 -20.08 6.19
N ILE A 49 -2.64 -19.45 7.36
CA ILE A 49 -1.73 -18.32 7.60
C ILE A 49 -0.27 -18.83 7.60
N GLU A 50 0.02 -19.91 8.33
CA GLU A 50 1.39 -20.46 8.43
C GLU A 50 1.93 -20.99 7.10
N SER A 51 1.06 -21.53 6.24
CA SER A 51 1.47 -22.02 4.91
C SER A 51 1.56 -20.92 3.86
N GLY A 52 1.11 -19.69 4.17
CA GLY A 52 0.99 -18.60 3.21
C GLY A 52 -0.18 -18.76 2.22
N ALA A 53 -1.09 -19.72 2.44
CA ALA A 53 -2.31 -19.88 1.67
C ALA A 53 -3.29 -18.72 1.91
N VAL A 54 -3.30 -18.15 3.12
CA VAL A 54 -3.97 -16.87 3.41
C VAL A 54 -2.89 -15.81 3.59
N LYS A 55 -2.80 -14.89 2.64
CA LYS A 55 -1.91 -13.73 2.71
C LYS A 55 -2.61 -12.58 3.41
N ILE A 56 -1.92 -12.02 4.40
CA ILE A 56 -2.29 -10.76 5.03
C ILE A 56 -1.49 -9.67 4.31
N PRO A 57 -2.14 -8.80 3.53
CA PRO A 57 -1.44 -7.82 2.69
C PRO A 57 -0.58 -6.80 3.46
N GLY A 58 0.61 -6.48 2.93
CA GLY A 58 1.66 -5.60 3.49
C GLY A 58 1.21 -4.33 4.22
N PHE A 59 0.41 -3.52 3.54
CA PHE A 59 -0.08 -2.19 3.96
C PHE A 59 -1.35 -2.27 4.83
N GLN A 60 -1.96 -3.45 5.05
CA GLN A 60 -3.03 -3.53 6.04
C GLN A 60 -2.45 -3.21 7.42
N ARG A 61 -3.08 -2.23 8.10
CA ARG A 61 -2.68 -1.65 9.40
C ARG A 61 -1.81 -2.57 10.25
N ASN A 62 -0.74 -2.02 10.83
CA ASN A 62 -0.06 -2.61 11.98
C ASN A 62 -1.10 -3.20 12.93
N TYR A 63 -0.80 -4.34 13.55
CA TYR A 63 -1.71 -4.93 14.51
C TYR A 63 -1.98 -3.92 15.65
N VAL A 64 -3.17 -3.32 15.73
CA VAL A 64 -3.46 -2.20 16.65
C VAL A 64 -4.20 -2.64 17.90
N TRP A 65 -4.82 -3.83 17.90
CA TRP A 65 -5.55 -4.31 19.07
C TRP A 65 -4.62 -4.45 20.28
N ASP A 66 -5.11 -4.03 21.44
CA ASP A 66 -4.45 -4.32 22.71
C ASP A 66 -4.78 -5.76 23.14
N ILE A 67 -4.01 -6.27 24.11
CA ILE A 67 -4.18 -7.65 24.57
C ILE A 67 -5.57 -7.86 25.19
N LYS A 68 -6.20 -6.83 25.76
CA LYS A 68 -7.54 -6.91 26.33
C LYS A 68 -8.60 -7.14 25.26
N ARG A 69 -8.58 -6.38 24.17
CA ARG A 69 -9.49 -6.55 23.03
C ARG A 69 -9.28 -7.90 22.35
N ALA A 70 -8.03 -8.31 22.16
CA ALA A 70 -7.71 -9.63 21.64
C ALA A 70 -8.20 -10.75 22.56
N SER A 71 -8.10 -10.56 23.88
CA SER A 71 -8.59 -11.51 24.89
C SER A 71 -10.10 -11.70 24.83
N LYS A 72 -10.88 -10.62 24.65
CA LYS A 72 -12.34 -10.70 24.48
C LYS A 72 -12.76 -11.49 23.24
N LEU A 73 -11.98 -11.40 22.16
CA LEU A 73 -12.19 -12.23 20.98
C LEU A 73 -11.96 -13.71 21.29
N MET A 74 -10.84 -14.04 21.95
CA MET A 74 -10.54 -15.43 22.33
C MET A 74 -11.60 -15.97 23.29
N GLU A 75 -12.02 -15.19 24.28
CA GLU A 75 -13.13 -15.54 25.17
C GLU A 75 -14.38 -15.88 24.38
N SER A 76 -14.78 -15.01 23.44
CA SER A 76 -15.97 -15.20 22.61
C SER A 76 -15.89 -16.49 21.79
N ILE A 77 -14.73 -16.81 21.23
CA ILE A 77 -14.49 -18.07 20.49
C ILE A 77 -14.62 -19.28 21.43
N ILE A 78 -13.98 -19.24 22.60
CA ILE A 78 -13.96 -20.35 23.57
C ILE A 78 -15.36 -20.63 24.13
N ILE A 79 -16.12 -19.59 24.48
CA ILE A 79 -17.49 -19.74 25.02
C ILE A 79 -18.55 -19.91 23.91
N GLY A 80 -18.14 -19.81 22.66
CA GLY A 80 -18.95 -20.10 21.50
C GLY A 80 -19.88 -18.98 21.03
N LEU A 81 -19.62 -17.73 21.40
CA LEU A 81 -20.31 -16.58 20.83
C LEU A 81 -19.93 -16.37 19.36
N PRO A 82 -20.87 -15.90 18.52
CA PRO A 82 -20.55 -15.54 17.15
C PRO A 82 -19.58 -14.35 17.14
N ILE A 83 -18.54 -14.46 16.33
CA ILE A 83 -17.65 -13.34 16.01
C ILE A 83 -18.00 -12.83 14.61
N PRO A 84 -17.72 -11.56 14.27
CA PRO A 84 -18.01 -11.07 12.94
C PRO A 84 -17.26 -11.90 11.89
N GLN A 85 -17.77 -11.93 10.66
CA GLN A 85 -17.22 -12.73 9.57
C GLN A 85 -15.92 -12.15 8.99
N ILE A 86 -15.09 -13.01 8.41
CA ILE A 86 -13.85 -12.65 7.72
C ILE A 86 -14.13 -12.62 6.23
N PHE A 87 -13.62 -11.62 5.52
CA PHE A 87 -13.73 -11.53 4.07
C PHE A 87 -12.40 -11.89 3.43
N LEU A 88 -12.43 -12.89 2.55
CA LEU A 88 -11.27 -13.39 1.82
C LEU A 88 -11.54 -13.24 0.33
N TYR A 89 -10.55 -12.78 -0.42
CA TYR A 89 -10.56 -12.82 -1.88
C TYR A 89 -9.76 -14.04 -2.35
N GLU A 90 -10.33 -14.87 -3.23
CA GLU A 90 -9.63 -16.00 -3.83
C GLU A 90 -8.95 -15.56 -5.13
N GLU A 91 -7.63 -15.32 -5.09
CA GLU A 91 -6.83 -14.92 -6.26
C GLU A 91 -6.64 -16.09 -7.23
N GLU A 92 -6.29 -17.25 -6.67
CA GLU A 92 -6.13 -18.52 -7.36
C GLU A 92 -6.66 -19.62 -6.45
N ARG A 93 -6.80 -20.83 -6.99
CA ARG A 93 -7.26 -21.98 -6.22
C ARG A 93 -6.42 -22.16 -4.93
N ASN A 94 -7.09 -22.06 -3.78
CA ASN A 94 -6.48 -22.14 -2.44
C ASN A 94 -5.45 -21.04 -2.10
N LYS A 95 -5.46 -19.91 -2.82
CA LYS A 95 -4.71 -18.71 -2.46
C LYS A 95 -5.69 -17.59 -2.15
N PHE A 96 -5.68 -17.17 -0.89
CA PHE A 96 -6.61 -16.21 -0.35
C PHE A 96 -5.90 -14.94 0.11
N LEU A 97 -6.54 -13.81 -0.12
CA LEU A 97 -6.10 -12.50 0.28
C LEU A 97 -7.11 -11.94 1.28
N VAL A 98 -6.65 -11.48 2.44
CA VAL A 98 -7.54 -10.93 3.47
C VAL A 98 -8.04 -9.55 3.04
N ILE A 99 -9.36 -9.40 2.85
CA ILE A 99 -10.00 -8.09 2.61
C ILE A 99 -10.35 -7.41 3.93
N ASP A 100 -11.02 -8.14 4.83
CA ASP A 100 -11.39 -7.69 6.17
C ASP A 100 -11.25 -8.83 7.18
N GLY A 101 -10.92 -8.48 8.43
CA GLY A 101 -10.73 -9.44 9.52
C GLY A 101 -9.28 -9.65 9.95
N GLN A 102 -8.34 -8.89 9.41
CA GLN A 102 -6.91 -8.95 9.74
C GLN A 102 -6.64 -8.99 11.26
N GLN A 103 -7.19 -8.05 12.02
CA GLN A 103 -6.93 -7.96 13.47
C GLN A 103 -7.47 -9.19 14.22
N ARG A 104 -8.54 -9.82 13.73
CA ARG A 104 -9.09 -11.06 14.29
C ARG A 104 -8.18 -12.24 13.97
N LEU A 105 -7.79 -12.38 12.70
CA LEU A 105 -6.86 -13.42 12.24
C LEU A 105 -5.52 -13.36 12.98
N MET A 106 -4.92 -12.17 13.09
CA MET A 106 -3.67 -11.98 13.82
C MET A 106 -3.83 -12.25 15.31
N SER A 107 -4.96 -11.89 15.94
CA SER A 107 -5.20 -12.24 17.34
C SER A 107 -5.25 -13.74 17.56
N ILE A 108 -5.89 -14.49 16.65
CA ILE A 108 -5.93 -15.97 16.67
C ILE A 108 -4.51 -16.53 16.50
N TYR A 109 -3.77 -16.02 15.50
CA TYR A 109 -2.38 -16.40 15.22
C TYR A 109 -1.48 -16.24 16.45
N TYR A 110 -1.46 -15.05 17.04
CA TYR A 110 -0.66 -14.73 18.22
C TYR A 110 -1.05 -15.57 19.43
N PHE A 111 -2.34 -15.85 19.61
CA PHE A 111 -2.83 -16.65 20.74
C PHE A 111 -2.33 -18.10 20.62
N ILE A 112 -2.46 -18.71 19.45
CA ILE A 112 -1.97 -20.08 19.17
C ILE A 112 -0.44 -20.14 19.33
N LYS A 113 0.28 -19.14 18.84
CA LYS A 113 1.74 -19.00 19.05
C LYS A 113 2.12 -18.62 20.49
N GLN A 114 1.15 -18.34 21.37
CA GLN A 114 1.34 -17.95 22.77
C GLN A 114 2.21 -16.68 22.97
N ARG A 115 2.27 -15.81 21.96
CA ARG A 115 3.13 -14.62 21.91
C ARG A 115 2.36 -13.43 21.39
N PHE A 116 2.24 -12.40 22.21
CA PHE A 116 1.53 -11.16 21.89
C PHE A 116 2.53 -10.03 21.62
N PRO A 117 2.43 -9.31 20.49
CA PRO A 117 3.43 -8.32 20.09
C PRO A 117 3.38 -7.07 20.98
N LYS A 118 4.55 -6.62 21.44
CA LYS A 118 4.70 -5.35 22.14
C LYS A 118 4.40 -4.17 21.23
N LYS A 119 3.85 -3.09 21.79
CA LYS A 119 3.31 -1.99 20.99
C LYS A 119 4.39 -1.33 20.12
N GLU A 120 5.55 -1.10 20.72
CA GLU A 120 6.74 -0.48 20.17
C GLU A 120 7.43 -1.31 19.06
N ARG A 121 7.21 -2.63 19.02
CA ARG A 121 7.83 -3.53 18.03
C ARG A 121 6.92 -3.91 16.86
N ARG A 122 5.65 -3.48 16.88
CA ARG A 122 4.65 -3.88 15.85
C ARG A 122 5.03 -3.48 14.43
N LEU A 123 5.65 -2.31 14.26
CA LEU A 123 6.11 -1.85 12.94
C LEU A 123 7.24 -2.73 12.39
N GLU A 124 8.21 -3.05 13.25
CA GLU A 124 9.34 -3.91 12.89
C GLU A 124 8.86 -5.34 12.57
N LEU A 125 7.99 -5.90 13.42
CA LEU A 125 7.37 -7.20 13.20
C LEU A 125 6.56 -7.26 11.92
N ARG A 126 5.97 -6.14 11.48
CA ARG A 126 5.25 -6.07 10.22
C ARG A 126 6.20 -6.26 9.04
N ARG A 127 7.30 -5.51 9.01
CA ARG A 127 8.33 -5.63 7.96
C ARG A 127 8.86 -7.07 7.86
N ILE A 128 9.19 -7.66 9.00
CA ILE A 128 9.62 -9.07 9.08
C ILE A 128 8.56 -10.02 8.52
N PHE A 129 7.29 -9.83 8.89
CA PHE A 129 6.20 -10.68 8.39
C PHE A 129 6.00 -10.55 6.89
N ASP A 130 6.14 -9.33 6.34
CA ASP A 130 5.98 -9.07 4.92
C ASP A 130 7.13 -9.66 4.09
N GLU A 131 8.37 -9.57 4.60
CA GLU A 131 9.55 -10.15 3.96
C GLU A 131 9.55 -11.69 3.96
N HIS A 132 9.11 -12.31 5.06
CA HIS A 132 9.21 -13.76 5.25
C HIS A 132 7.89 -14.52 5.08
N GLY A 133 6.76 -13.81 4.95
CA GLY A 133 5.41 -14.37 4.95
C GLY A 133 4.93 -14.91 6.31
N LYS A 134 5.82 -14.93 7.32
CA LYS A 134 5.56 -15.36 8.71
C LYS A 134 6.57 -14.70 9.65
N ILE A 135 6.35 -14.82 10.95
CA ILE A 135 7.34 -14.41 11.95
C ILE A 135 8.35 -15.55 12.12
N PRO A 136 9.64 -15.36 11.85
CA PRO A 136 10.67 -16.36 12.12
C PRO A 136 10.65 -16.81 13.59
N ASP A 137 10.89 -18.10 13.82
CA ASP A 137 10.81 -18.67 15.17
C ASP A 137 11.80 -18.00 16.16
N GLU A 138 12.96 -17.58 15.67
CA GLU A 138 13.97 -16.84 16.44
C GLU A 138 13.42 -15.51 16.99
N ILE A 139 12.67 -14.78 16.17
CA ILE A 139 12.06 -13.50 16.53
C ILE A 139 10.85 -13.72 17.43
N LEU A 140 10.04 -14.75 17.12
CA LEU A 140 8.87 -15.11 17.92
C LEU A 140 9.22 -15.48 19.37
N GLN A 141 10.40 -16.10 19.57
CA GLN A 141 10.90 -16.46 20.89
C GLN A 141 11.54 -15.29 21.64
N ASN A 142 11.78 -14.16 20.98
CA ASN A 142 12.44 -13.02 21.58
C ASN A 142 11.46 -12.16 22.42
N ASP A 143 11.71 -12.12 23.73
CA ASP A 143 10.92 -11.35 24.70
C ASP A 143 11.08 -9.82 24.55
N ASP A 144 12.01 -9.32 23.73
CA ASP A 144 12.07 -7.91 23.34
C ASP A 144 10.90 -7.54 22.43
N TYR A 145 10.44 -8.48 21.60
CA TYR A 145 9.36 -8.30 20.63
C TYR A 145 7.99 -8.69 21.18
N PHE A 146 7.95 -9.70 22.04
CA PHE A 146 6.72 -10.31 22.49
C PHE A 146 6.59 -10.33 24.01
N VAL A 147 5.35 -10.44 24.46
CA VAL A 147 5.00 -10.90 25.81
C VAL A 147 4.20 -12.18 25.70
N LYS A 148 4.11 -12.96 26.78
CA LYS A 148 3.22 -14.13 26.80
C LYS A 148 1.77 -13.69 26.57
N PHE A 149 1.08 -14.34 25.64
CA PHE A 149 -0.33 -14.06 25.38
C PHE A 149 -1.22 -14.78 26.40
N ASN A 150 -1.26 -14.25 27.61
CA ASN A 150 -2.23 -14.64 28.62
C ASN A 150 -3.48 -13.75 28.51
N LEU A 151 -4.66 -14.35 28.57
CA LEU A 151 -5.93 -13.65 28.47
C LEU A 151 -6.05 -12.61 29.60
N GLN A 152 -6.41 -11.38 29.24
CA GLN A 152 -6.70 -10.28 30.16
C GLN A 152 -8.19 -9.94 30.08
N LEU A 153 -8.99 -10.57 30.94
CA LEU A 153 -10.44 -10.43 30.95
C LEU A 153 -10.90 -9.70 32.21
N VAL A 154 -11.86 -8.78 32.04
CA VAL A 154 -12.37 -7.95 33.14
C VAL A 154 -13.31 -8.77 34.00
N GLU A 155 -13.21 -8.61 35.32
CA GLU A 155 -14.15 -9.17 36.27
C GLU A 155 -15.38 -8.28 36.35
N HIS A 156 -16.52 -8.77 35.87
CA HIS A 156 -17.76 -7.98 35.82
C HIS A 156 -18.57 -8.01 37.13
N LEU A 157 -18.26 -8.95 38.03
CA LEU A 157 -19.01 -9.14 39.27
C LEU A 157 -18.05 -9.47 40.43
N PRO A 158 -18.17 -8.79 41.59
CA PRO A 158 -17.45 -9.21 42.79
C PRO A 158 -17.85 -10.66 43.13
N ASN A 159 -16.85 -11.52 43.39
CA ASN A 159 -16.98 -12.95 43.70
C ASN A 159 -17.36 -13.91 42.55
N ARG A 160 -17.27 -13.50 41.28
CA ARG A 160 -17.30 -14.43 40.14
C ARG A 160 -16.09 -14.20 39.22
N PRO A 161 -14.93 -14.81 39.53
CA PRO A 161 -13.75 -14.66 38.69
C PRO A 161 -14.01 -15.26 37.32
N ASN A 162 -13.47 -14.60 36.28
CA ASN A 162 -13.56 -15.12 34.93
C ASN A 162 -12.63 -16.33 34.80
N ARG A 163 -13.22 -17.52 34.55
CA ARG A 163 -12.51 -18.80 34.46
C ARG A 163 -11.42 -18.85 33.38
N LEU A 164 -11.52 -17.97 32.38
CA LEU A 164 -10.58 -17.90 31.26
C LEU A 164 -9.46 -16.88 31.49
N ASN A 165 -9.59 -16.00 32.49
CA ASN A 165 -8.60 -14.97 32.76
C ASN A 165 -7.25 -15.62 33.07
N LYS A 166 -6.17 -15.02 32.55
CA LYS A 166 -4.78 -15.48 32.63
C LYS A 166 -4.45 -16.80 31.92
N LEU A 167 -5.42 -17.53 31.37
CA LEU A 167 -5.13 -18.70 30.53
C LEU A 167 -4.45 -18.25 29.22
N ASN A 168 -3.64 -19.10 28.63
CA ASN A 168 -3.15 -19.00 27.27
C ASN A 168 -3.47 -20.29 26.49
N TYR A 169 -3.17 -20.33 25.21
CA TYR A 169 -3.46 -21.48 24.36
C TYR A 169 -2.90 -22.80 24.91
N GLY A 170 -1.70 -22.78 25.50
CA GLY A 170 -1.07 -23.95 26.11
C GLY A 170 -1.74 -24.41 27.42
N THR A 171 -2.43 -23.52 28.13
CA THR A 171 -3.08 -23.81 29.43
C THR A 171 -4.60 -23.94 29.34
N LEU A 172 -5.17 -24.06 28.14
CA LEU A 172 -6.63 -24.19 27.97
C LEU A 172 -7.21 -25.54 28.44
N GLY A 173 -6.38 -26.58 28.60
CA GLY A 173 -6.85 -27.92 28.94
C GLY A 173 -7.87 -28.44 27.92
N GLU A 174 -9.00 -28.97 28.37
CA GLU A 174 -10.08 -29.48 27.52
C GLU A 174 -10.69 -28.42 26.60
N LEU A 175 -10.65 -27.14 27.00
CA LEU A 175 -11.15 -26.03 26.18
C LEU A 175 -10.32 -25.82 24.90
N LYS A 176 -9.10 -26.36 24.85
CA LYS A 176 -8.23 -26.25 23.67
C LYS A 176 -8.87 -26.92 22.46
N THR A 177 -9.38 -28.14 22.61
CA THR A 177 -10.06 -28.87 21.53
C THR A 177 -11.31 -28.11 21.07
N THR A 178 -12.06 -27.55 22.02
CA THR A 178 -13.22 -26.70 21.71
C THR A 178 -12.84 -25.46 20.91
N PHE A 179 -11.76 -24.77 21.29
CA PHE A 179 -11.23 -23.63 20.56
C PHE A 179 -10.77 -24.03 19.15
N ASP A 180 -9.97 -25.09 19.05
CA ASP A 180 -9.37 -25.58 17.79
C ASP A 180 -10.43 -25.94 16.75
N LEU A 181 -11.55 -26.52 17.19
CA LEU A 181 -12.67 -26.94 16.34
C LEU A 181 -13.73 -25.86 16.14
N ARG A 182 -13.68 -24.74 16.86
CA ARG A 182 -14.65 -23.66 16.68
C ARG A 182 -14.48 -23.06 15.29
N THR A 183 -15.58 -22.86 14.58
CA THR A 183 -15.56 -22.28 13.25
C THR A 183 -15.70 -20.76 13.28
N VAL A 184 -15.04 -20.11 12.33
CA VAL A 184 -15.28 -18.71 11.98
C VAL A 184 -15.91 -18.65 10.61
N ARG A 185 -16.94 -17.82 10.46
CA ARG A 185 -17.57 -17.57 9.16
C ARG A 185 -16.61 -16.77 8.29
N ASN A 186 -16.32 -17.31 7.11
CA ASN A 186 -15.58 -16.63 6.06
C ASN A 186 -16.51 -16.42 4.88
N ILE A 187 -16.43 -15.26 4.25
CA ILE A 187 -17.03 -15.02 2.93
C ILE A 187 -15.87 -15.03 1.94
N ILE A 188 -15.83 -16.06 1.11
CA ILE A 188 -14.86 -16.21 0.03
C ILE A 188 -15.46 -15.53 -1.20
N ILE A 189 -14.81 -14.46 -1.63
CA ILE A 189 -15.15 -13.67 -2.79
C ILE A 189 -14.25 -14.14 -3.93
N LYS A 190 -14.87 -14.46 -5.06
CA LYS A 190 -14.20 -14.82 -6.30
C LYS A 190 -14.80 -14.03 -7.45
N GLN A 191 -13.94 -13.56 -8.36
CA GLN A 191 -14.37 -12.96 -9.62
C GLN A 191 -14.60 -14.07 -10.67
N ASN A 192 -15.78 -14.11 -11.30
CA ASN A 192 -16.19 -15.23 -12.15
C ASN A 192 -15.80 -15.10 -13.63
N VAL A 193 -15.88 -13.88 -14.17
CA VAL A 193 -15.66 -13.57 -15.60
C VAL A 193 -14.32 -12.84 -15.75
N PRO A 194 -13.53 -13.13 -16.81
CA PRO A 194 -12.18 -12.57 -16.95
C PRO A 194 -12.18 -11.05 -17.07
N ASP A 195 -11.38 -10.44 -16.20
CA ASP A 195 -10.26 -9.49 -16.37
C ASP A 195 -10.07 -8.59 -17.63
N GLU A 196 -11.06 -8.45 -18.53
CA GLU A 196 -11.02 -7.56 -19.72
C GLU A 196 -11.91 -6.33 -19.60
N ASP A 197 -12.14 -5.82 -18.40
CA ASP A 197 -12.50 -4.41 -18.35
C ASP A 197 -11.23 -3.59 -18.68
N ASP A 198 -11.20 -3.01 -19.88
CA ASP A 198 -10.26 -2.00 -20.40
C ASP A 198 -10.23 -0.71 -19.54
N ASP A 199 -10.70 -0.81 -18.30
CA ASP A 199 -10.98 0.28 -17.41
C ASP A 199 -10.20 0.35 -16.11
N GLY A 200 -9.33 -0.62 -15.84
CA GLY A 200 -8.44 -0.54 -14.70
C GLY A 200 -9.16 -0.50 -13.34
N VAL A 201 -10.44 -0.82 -13.24
CA VAL A 201 -11.15 -0.92 -11.95
C VAL A 201 -11.61 -2.37 -11.75
N SER A 202 -10.77 -3.16 -11.09
CA SER A 202 -11.14 -4.52 -10.68
C SER A 202 -12.25 -4.48 -9.63
N SER A 203 -13.18 -5.46 -9.67
CA SER A 203 -14.17 -5.67 -8.60
C SER A 203 -13.50 -5.80 -7.22
N ILE A 204 -12.29 -6.37 -7.20
CA ILE A 204 -11.47 -6.51 -5.99
C ILE A 204 -11.07 -5.13 -5.44
N TYR A 205 -10.64 -4.21 -6.32
CA TYR A 205 -10.27 -2.84 -5.94
C TYR A 205 -11.45 -2.13 -5.27
N GLU A 206 -12.65 -2.21 -5.85
CA GLU A 206 -13.86 -1.64 -5.26
C GLU A 206 -14.25 -2.30 -3.94
N ILE A 207 -14.09 -3.62 -3.85
CA ILE A 207 -14.37 -4.37 -2.62
C ILE A 207 -13.42 -3.93 -1.50
N PHE A 208 -12.12 -3.76 -1.79
CA PHE A 208 -11.17 -3.18 -0.84
C PHE A 208 -11.58 -1.74 -0.47
N ASN A 209 -11.93 -0.90 -1.44
CA ASN A 209 -12.29 0.49 -1.18
C ASN A 209 -13.55 0.59 -0.30
N ARG A 210 -14.56 -0.24 -0.55
CA ARG A 210 -15.88 -0.17 0.12
C ARG A 210 -15.95 -0.94 1.43
N LEU A 211 -15.36 -2.13 1.53
CA LEU A 211 -15.40 -2.92 2.78
C LEU A 211 -14.45 -2.38 3.86
N ASN A 212 -13.39 -1.66 3.48
CA ASN A 212 -12.50 -1.03 4.46
C ASN A 212 -13.05 0.29 5.05
N THR A 213 -14.20 0.78 4.57
CA THR A 213 -14.85 2.03 5.05
C THR A 213 -15.28 2.01 6.52
N GLY A 214 -15.42 0.84 7.13
CA GLY A 214 -15.67 0.70 8.57
C GLY A 214 -14.45 0.92 9.46
N GLY A 215 -13.27 1.22 8.89
CA GLY A 215 -12.01 1.43 9.60
C GLY A 215 -11.13 2.52 8.98
N VAL A 216 -9.81 2.50 9.20
CA VAL A 216 -8.88 3.39 8.49
C VAL A 216 -8.85 2.94 7.02
N ASN A 217 -9.26 3.83 6.13
CA ASN A 217 -9.33 3.60 4.69
C ASN A 217 -7.93 3.46 4.11
N LEU A 218 -7.75 2.42 3.31
CA LEU A 218 -6.57 2.26 2.48
C LEU A 218 -6.57 3.33 1.40
N LYS A 219 -5.41 3.97 1.17
CA LYS A 219 -5.23 4.87 0.04
C LYS A 219 -5.09 4.07 -1.27
N PRO A 220 -5.41 4.65 -2.44
CA PRO A 220 -5.36 3.96 -3.72
C PRO A 220 -4.05 3.20 -3.98
N GLN A 221 -2.90 3.81 -3.67
CA GLN A 221 -1.59 3.20 -3.88
C GLN A 221 -1.33 1.98 -2.99
N GLU A 222 -1.83 2.00 -1.76
CA GLU A 222 -1.79 0.87 -0.84
C GLU A 222 -2.57 -0.31 -1.44
N ILE A 223 -3.75 -0.05 -2.03
CA ILE A 223 -4.55 -1.08 -2.70
C ILE A 223 -3.81 -1.65 -3.92
N ARG A 224 -3.19 -0.80 -4.76
CA ARG A 224 -2.44 -1.26 -5.94
C ARG A 224 -1.28 -2.18 -5.61
N THR A 225 -0.56 -1.88 -4.53
CA THR A 225 0.55 -2.70 -4.03
C THR A 225 0.09 -4.13 -3.73
N ILE A 226 -1.17 -4.34 -3.32
CA ILE A 226 -1.75 -5.68 -3.16
C ILE A 226 -1.92 -6.37 -4.49
N LEU A 227 -2.67 -5.70 -5.36
CA LEU A 227 -3.33 -6.34 -6.48
C LEU A 227 -2.34 -6.60 -7.61
N TYR A 228 -1.27 -5.81 -7.66
CA TYR A 228 -0.35 -5.76 -8.78
C TYR A 228 1.12 -5.97 -8.37
N HIS A 229 1.35 -6.79 -7.33
CA HIS A 229 2.70 -7.14 -6.90
C HIS A 229 3.54 -7.68 -8.07
N SER A 230 4.72 -7.11 -8.29
CA SER A 230 5.59 -7.40 -9.44
C SER A 230 7.01 -6.91 -9.23
N ASP A 231 7.96 -7.43 -10.03
CA ASP A 231 9.36 -6.97 -10.05
C ASP A 231 9.47 -5.45 -10.29
N PHE A 232 8.49 -4.85 -10.98
CA PHE A 232 8.41 -3.41 -11.18
C PHE A 232 8.16 -2.65 -9.87
N TYR A 233 7.26 -3.13 -9.00
CA TYR A 233 7.03 -2.53 -7.69
C TYR A 233 8.24 -2.66 -6.78
N GLU A 234 8.93 -3.80 -6.80
CA GLU A 234 10.21 -3.98 -6.09
C GLU A 234 11.26 -2.98 -6.55
N MET A 235 11.33 -2.72 -7.86
CA MET A 235 12.17 -1.66 -8.42
C MET A 235 11.74 -0.27 -7.90
N LEU A 236 10.44 0.05 -7.86
CA LEU A 236 9.94 1.31 -7.32
C LEU A 236 10.36 1.50 -5.85
N TYR A 237 10.20 0.49 -5.00
CA TYR A 237 10.64 0.56 -3.60
C TYR A 237 12.14 0.82 -3.48
N ARG A 238 12.94 0.14 -4.29
CA ARG A 238 14.40 0.32 -4.29
C ARG A 238 14.80 1.74 -4.68
N ILE A 239 14.31 2.26 -5.80
CA ILE A 239 14.68 3.62 -6.27
C ILE A 239 14.08 4.71 -5.37
N ASN A 240 12.97 4.43 -4.68
CA ASN A 240 12.37 5.33 -3.71
C ASN A 240 13.35 5.64 -2.56
N LEU A 241 14.21 4.69 -2.18
CA LEU A 241 15.19 4.85 -1.12
C LEU A 241 16.48 5.59 -1.55
N ASP A 242 16.62 5.98 -2.83
CA ASP A 242 17.80 6.71 -3.28
C ASP A 242 17.89 8.09 -2.61
N PRO A 243 19.02 8.44 -1.94
CA PRO A 243 19.17 9.72 -1.25
C PRO A 243 19.01 10.95 -2.16
N ARG A 244 19.41 10.85 -3.43
CA ARG A 244 19.24 11.93 -4.43
C ARG A 244 17.75 12.16 -4.69
N TRP A 245 16.96 11.10 -4.78
CA TRP A 245 15.51 11.18 -4.95
C TRP A 245 14.82 11.72 -3.70
N ARG A 246 15.20 11.24 -2.49
CA ARG A 246 14.71 11.78 -1.22
C ARG A 246 14.95 13.29 -1.09
N LEU A 247 16.14 13.75 -1.49
CA LEU A 247 16.49 15.16 -1.51
C LEU A 247 15.59 15.97 -2.46
N LEU A 248 15.36 15.48 -3.68
CA LEU A 248 14.50 16.15 -4.68
C LEU A 248 13.02 16.19 -4.28
N LEU A 249 12.56 15.20 -3.50
CA LEU A 249 11.22 15.20 -2.91
C LEU A 249 11.12 16.10 -1.67
N GLY A 250 12.25 16.41 -1.03
CA GLY A 250 12.28 17.07 0.28
C GLY A 250 11.70 16.22 1.42
N LEU A 251 11.68 14.90 1.25
CA LEU A 251 11.22 13.93 2.25
C LEU A 251 12.36 12.97 2.55
N PRO A 252 12.96 13.01 3.75
CA PRO A 252 14.11 12.16 4.08
C PRO A 252 13.71 10.69 4.22
N GLU A 253 12.50 10.43 4.72
CA GLU A 253 11.99 9.09 4.99
C GLU A 253 10.85 8.73 4.02
N PRO A 254 10.62 7.44 3.74
CA PRO A 254 9.47 6.98 2.96
C PRO A 254 8.11 7.37 3.57
N ASP A 255 7.15 7.68 2.71
CA ASP A 255 5.79 8.01 3.13
C ASP A 255 5.03 6.76 3.60
N LEU A 256 4.31 6.87 4.71
CA LEU A 256 3.57 5.74 5.31
C LEU A 256 2.48 5.20 4.37
N HIS A 257 1.83 6.07 3.61
CA HIS A 257 0.76 5.74 2.68
C HIS A 257 1.26 5.53 1.25
N MET A 258 2.58 5.42 1.09
CA MET A 258 3.26 5.16 -0.18
C MET A 258 2.97 6.22 -1.24
N LYS A 259 2.69 7.47 -0.86
CA LYS A 259 2.44 8.54 -1.85
C LYS A 259 3.67 8.87 -2.67
N ASP A 260 4.86 8.69 -2.11
CA ASP A 260 6.14 8.77 -2.82
C ASP A 260 6.32 7.67 -3.88
N ILE A 261 5.83 6.45 -3.60
CA ILE A 261 5.73 5.37 -4.58
C ILE A 261 4.70 5.70 -5.66
N GLU A 262 3.57 6.31 -5.31
CA GLU A 262 2.58 6.77 -6.29
C GLU A 262 3.17 7.82 -7.24
N ILE A 263 3.98 8.77 -6.74
CA ILE A 263 4.68 9.76 -7.58
C ILE A 263 5.59 9.06 -8.59
N LEU A 264 6.38 8.08 -8.17
CA LEU A 264 7.24 7.31 -9.07
C LEU A 264 6.40 6.54 -10.10
N LEU A 265 5.37 5.83 -9.66
CA LEU A 265 4.44 5.10 -10.53
C LEU A 265 3.83 6.04 -11.57
N ARG A 266 3.39 7.24 -11.15
CA ARG A 266 2.78 8.24 -12.02
C ARG A 266 3.78 8.79 -13.05
N ALA A 267 5.02 9.05 -12.65
CA ALA A 267 6.08 9.47 -13.57
C ALA A 267 6.35 8.41 -14.66
N PHE A 268 6.51 7.14 -14.28
CA PHE A 268 6.66 6.04 -15.24
C PHE A 268 5.42 5.85 -16.12
N ALA A 269 4.22 5.92 -15.55
CA ALA A 269 2.96 5.80 -16.28
C ALA A 269 2.84 6.89 -17.37
N MET A 270 3.17 8.14 -17.01
CA MET A 270 3.14 9.27 -17.94
C MET A 270 4.18 9.12 -19.06
N MET A 271 5.37 8.61 -18.75
CA MET A 271 6.38 8.31 -19.76
C MET A 271 5.93 7.20 -20.73
N MET A 272 5.34 6.11 -20.20
CA MET A 272 4.99 4.92 -20.97
C MET A 272 3.70 5.08 -21.78
N SER A 273 2.72 5.81 -21.26
CA SER A 273 1.37 5.89 -21.84
C SER A 273 0.68 7.24 -21.61
N GLY A 274 1.40 8.29 -21.22
CA GLY A 274 0.82 9.61 -20.94
C GLY A 274 0.19 10.31 -22.15
N ARG A 275 0.59 9.94 -23.38
CA ARG A 275 -0.04 10.44 -24.62
C ARG A 275 -1.47 9.94 -24.80
N ASP A 276 -1.75 8.74 -24.31
CA ASP A 276 -3.06 8.09 -24.40
C ASP A 276 -3.86 8.22 -23.10
N TYR A 277 -3.45 9.15 -22.22
CA TYR A 277 -4.05 9.33 -20.91
C TYR A 277 -5.54 9.71 -21.01
N LYS A 278 -6.36 8.96 -20.26
CA LYS A 278 -7.78 9.24 -20.05
C LYS A 278 -8.06 9.21 -18.54
N PRO A 279 -8.83 10.18 -18.01
CA PRO A 279 -9.28 10.14 -16.63
C PRO A 279 -10.06 8.85 -16.32
N SER A 280 -10.09 8.40 -15.07
CA SER A 280 -9.43 9.03 -13.91
C SER A 280 -7.97 8.61 -13.75
N MET A 281 -7.19 9.39 -12.99
CA MET A 281 -5.80 9.05 -12.66
C MET A 281 -5.73 7.69 -11.94
N VAL A 282 -6.71 7.38 -11.10
CA VAL A 282 -6.79 6.11 -10.38
C VAL A 282 -6.82 4.94 -11.37
N ARG A 283 -7.73 5.00 -12.36
CA ARG A 283 -7.86 4.03 -13.46
C ARG A 283 -6.56 3.91 -14.25
N PHE A 284 -5.96 5.04 -14.62
CA PHE A 284 -4.71 5.07 -15.39
C PHE A 284 -3.55 4.37 -14.67
N LEU A 285 -3.40 4.60 -13.37
CA LEU A 285 -2.34 3.97 -12.57
C LEU A 285 -2.62 2.49 -12.27
N ASN A 286 -3.89 2.09 -12.12
CA ASN A 286 -4.25 0.68 -12.00
C ASN A 286 -3.91 -0.11 -13.28
N LEU A 287 -4.30 0.43 -14.45
CA LEU A 287 -3.94 -0.15 -15.77
C LEU A 287 -2.42 -0.25 -15.95
N THR A 288 -1.69 0.80 -15.58
CA THR A 288 -0.22 0.78 -15.62
C THR A 288 0.34 -0.29 -14.70
N SER A 289 -0.14 -0.39 -13.46
CA SER A 289 0.32 -1.39 -12.49
C SER A 289 0.07 -2.82 -12.99
N LYS A 290 -1.12 -3.09 -13.54
CA LYS A 290 -1.45 -4.39 -14.14
C LYS A 290 -0.53 -4.74 -15.32
N ARG A 291 -0.29 -3.79 -16.24
CA ARG A 291 0.64 -3.97 -17.36
C ARG A 291 2.09 -4.13 -16.91
N ALA A 292 2.49 -3.46 -15.83
CA ALA A 292 3.84 -3.56 -15.29
C ALA A 292 4.15 -4.97 -14.78
N GLY A 293 3.14 -5.71 -14.31
CA GLY A 293 3.26 -7.11 -13.89
C GLY A 293 3.67 -8.08 -15.00
N THR A 294 3.55 -7.71 -16.27
CA THR A 294 3.96 -8.55 -17.41
C THR A 294 5.30 -8.14 -18.02
N LEU A 295 5.99 -7.14 -17.45
CA LEU A 295 7.29 -6.72 -17.92
C LEU A 295 8.35 -7.79 -17.65
N SER A 296 9.28 -7.96 -18.60
CA SER A 296 10.43 -8.83 -18.39
C SER A 296 11.41 -8.23 -17.39
N LYS A 297 12.21 -9.08 -16.73
CA LYS A 297 13.23 -8.65 -15.76
C LYS A 297 14.23 -7.67 -16.37
N GLU A 298 14.61 -7.87 -17.62
CA GLU A 298 15.51 -6.99 -18.36
C GLU A 298 14.90 -5.60 -18.54
N LYS A 299 13.60 -5.53 -18.84
CA LYS A 299 12.89 -4.26 -19.00
C LYS A 299 12.72 -3.53 -17.66
N VAL A 300 12.42 -4.25 -16.58
CA VAL A 300 12.39 -3.68 -15.23
C VAL A 300 13.77 -3.17 -14.82
N GLN A 301 14.83 -3.93 -15.07
CA GLN A 301 16.20 -3.51 -14.80
C GLN A 301 16.56 -2.22 -15.56
N TYR A 302 16.22 -2.17 -16.84
CA TYR A 302 16.40 -0.98 -17.68
C TYR A 302 15.66 0.25 -17.11
N LEU A 303 14.40 0.10 -16.70
CA LEU A 303 13.63 1.21 -16.12
C LEU A 303 14.26 1.76 -14.85
N GLY A 304 14.86 0.89 -14.02
CA GLY A 304 15.63 1.31 -12.85
C GLY A 304 16.87 2.11 -13.23
N GLN A 305 17.65 1.61 -14.21
CA GLN A 305 18.85 2.32 -14.71
C GLN A 305 18.50 3.65 -15.39
N LEU A 306 17.35 3.73 -16.07
CA LEU A 306 16.85 4.95 -16.68
C LEU A 306 16.52 6.00 -15.61
N PHE A 307 15.96 5.57 -14.47
CA PHE A 307 15.73 6.46 -13.34
C PHE A 307 17.04 6.95 -12.71
N ASP A 308 18.05 6.08 -12.59
CA ASP A 308 19.39 6.49 -12.15
C ASP A 308 19.99 7.55 -13.08
N ALA A 309 19.90 7.34 -14.40
CA ALA A 309 20.33 8.31 -15.39
C ALA A 309 19.54 9.63 -15.30
N PHE A 310 18.25 9.57 -14.97
CA PHE A 310 17.43 10.75 -14.75
C PHE A 310 17.93 11.55 -13.54
N LEU A 311 18.22 10.89 -12.42
CA LEU A 311 18.82 11.54 -11.25
C LEU A 311 20.17 12.17 -11.58
N ASP A 312 21.01 11.51 -12.38
CA ASP A 312 22.29 12.08 -12.86
C ASP A 312 22.09 13.28 -13.78
N SER A 313 21.01 13.31 -14.56
CA SER A 313 20.64 14.46 -15.39
C SER A 313 20.19 15.67 -14.55
N CYS A 314 19.70 15.42 -13.33
CA CYS A 314 19.27 16.43 -12.37
C CYS A 314 20.42 17.03 -11.53
N ARG A 315 21.68 16.61 -11.71
CA ARG A 315 22.81 16.99 -10.83
C ARG A 315 23.11 18.49 -10.68
N LEU A 316 22.64 19.34 -11.60
CA LEU A 316 22.80 20.80 -11.52
C LEU A 316 21.61 21.50 -10.85
N LEU A 317 20.57 20.74 -10.50
CA LEU A 317 19.36 21.25 -9.91
C LEU A 317 19.52 21.38 -8.39
N ASN A 318 18.86 22.38 -7.81
CA ASN A 318 18.80 22.52 -6.35
C ASN A 318 17.74 21.56 -5.74
N GLU A 319 17.77 21.40 -4.41
CA GLU A 319 16.83 20.56 -3.67
C GLU A 319 15.35 20.95 -3.86
N LYS A 320 15.06 22.22 -4.21
CA LYS A 320 13.71 22.73 -4.47
C LYS A 320 13.35 22.75 -5.96
N ALA A 321 14.08 22.01 -6.78
CA ALA A 321 13.91 22.05 -8.22
C ALA A 321 12.53 21.58 -8.69
N PHE A 322 11.84 20.74 -7.93
CA PHE A 322 10.49 20.28 -8.26
C PHE A 322 9.36 20.92 -7.43
N PHE A 323 9.70 21.91 -6.60
CA PHE A 323 8.73 22.64 -5.77
C PHE A 323 8.06 23.74 -6.60
N GLY A 324 6.79 24.02 -6.28
CA GLY A 324 6.09 25.21 -6.79
C GLY A 324 6.78 26.50 -6.32
N ALA A 325 6.56 27.61 -7.04
CA ALA A 325 7.28 28.88 -6.81
C ALA A 325 7.18 29.43 -5.37
N GLN A 326 6.08 29.14 -4.67
CA GLN A 326 5.89 29.45 -3.25
C GLN A 326 5.46 28.22 -2.42
N ALA A 327 5.67 27.02 -2.96
CA ALA A 327 5.19 25.80 -2.32
C ALA A 327 6.20 25.29 -1.30
N THR A 328 5.69 24.82 -0.17
CA THR A 328 6.44 24.01 0.80
C THR A 328 6.55 22.55 0.35
N ARG A 329 6.00 22.20 -0.82
CA ARG A 329 5.82 20.84 -1.33
C ARG A 329 6.23 20.74 -2.79
N VAL A 330 6.59 19.53 -3.21
CA VAL A 330 6.80 19.20 -4.62
C VAL A 330 5.50 19.29 -5.41
N ASN A 331 5.59 19.73 -6.66
CA ASN A 331 4.50 19.65 -7.62
C ASN A 331 4.60 18.32 -8.37
N ILE A 332 3.67 17.40 -8.11
CA ILE A 332 3.68 16.04 -8.69
C ILE A 332 3.52 16.11 -10.21
N SER A 333 2.58 16.92 -10.70
CA SER A 333 2.34 17.12 -12.13
C SER A 333 3.57 17.67 -12.87
N PHE A 334 4.42 18.43 -12.18
CA PHE A 334 5.69 18.92 -12.69
C PHE A 334 6.74 17.82 -12.81
N ILE A 335 6.89 16.99 -11.77
CA ILE A 335 7.78 15.81 -11.80
C ILE A 335 7.39 14.89 -12.96
N ASP A 336 6.11 14.58 -13.11
CA ASP A 336 5.61 13.72 -14.18
C ASP A 336 6.05 14.21 -15.56
N ALA A 337 5.81 15.49 -15.83
CA ALA A 337 6.04 16.09 -17.13
C ALA A 337 7.54 16.15 -17.44
N VAL A 338 8.35 16.57 -16.47
CA VAL A 338 9.81 16.64 -16.63
C VAL A 338 10.38 15.24 -16.83
N PHE A 339 10.00 14.26 -16.00
CA PHE A 339 10.49 12.88 -16.14
C PHE A 339 10.07 12.26 -17.48
N ALA A 340 8.79 12.35 -17.84
CA ALA A 340 8.27 11.78 -19.08
C ALA A 340 8.97 12.38 -20.32
N VAL A 341 9.14 13.71 -20.35
CA VAL A 341 9.79 14.38 -21.48
C VAL A 341 11.28 14.09 -21.51
N GLN A 342 11.96 14.16 -20.36
CA GLN A 342 13.40 13.93 -20.27
C GLN A 342 13.75 12.50 -20.70
N CYS A 343 12.98 11.51 -20.26
CA CYS A 343 13.27 10.10 -20.49
C CYS A 343 12.68 9.53 -21.78
N SER A 344 11.75 10.22 -22.48
CA SER A 344 11.00 9.60 -23.59
C SER A 344 11.84 9.17 -24.80
N GLU A 345 12.95 9.84 -25.11
CA GLU A 345 13.82 9.43 -26.23
C GLU A 345 14.68 8.22 -25.86
N ALA A 346 15.24 8.24 -24.64
CA ALA A 346 15.95 7.09 -24.09
C ALA A 346 15.01 5.87 -24.03
N PHE A 347 13.78 6.04 -23.54
CA PHE A 347 12.76 5.00 -23.48
C PHE A 347 12.38 4.43 -24.86
N SER A 348 12.23 5.25 -25.90
CA SER A 348 11.90 4.76 -27.25
C SER A 348 13.06 4.03 -27.93
N THR A 349 14.30 4.36 -27.56
CA THR A 349 15.53 3.78 -28.14
C THR A 349 16.17 2.71 -27.26
N PHE A 350 15.61 2.43 -26.09
CA PHE A 350 16.16 1.54 -25.07
C PHE A 350 17.62 1.92 -24.70
N SER A 351 17.88 3.21 -24.52
CA SER A 351 19.20 3.76 -24.18
C SER A 351 19.19 4.45 -22.81
N LEU A 352 20.37 4.81 -22.29
CA LEU A 352 20.51 5.49 -20.99
C LEU A 352 21.08 6.91 -21.11
N GLY A 353 21.25 7.40 -22.35
CA GLY A 353 21.84 8.71 -22.61
C GLY A 353 20.83 9.83 -22.37
N LEU A 354 20.95 10.52 -21.24
CA LEU A 354 20.12 11.69 -20.92
C LEU A 354 20.97 12.97 -20.86
N PRO A 355 20.58 14.05 -21.56
CA PRO A 355 21.27 15.33 -21.44
C PRO A 355 21.07 15.92 -20.05
N VAL A 356 22.03 16.70 -19.55
CA VAL A 356 21.86 17.39 -18.25
C VAL A 356 20.71 18.38 -18.34
N ILE A 357 19.80 18.37 -17.37
CA ILE A 357 18.70 19.32 -17.32
C ILE A 357 19.29 20.71 -17.03
N ASN A 358 19.05 21.64 -17.94
CA ASN A 358 19.45 23.04 -17.76
C ASN A 358 18.52 23.69 -16.71
N PRO A 359 19.05 24.20 -15.57
CA PRO A 359 18.24 24.86 -14.54
C PRO A 359 17.41 26.02 -15.06
N GLU A 360 17.91 26.78 -16.04
CA GLU A 360 17.17 27.91 -16.63
C GLU A 360 15.99 27.45 -17.49
N LYS A 361 16.13 26.34 -18.22
CA LYS A 361 14.99 25.76 -18.96
C LYS A 361 13.92 25.23 -18.00
N LEU A 362 14.34 24.60 -16.90
CA LEU A 362 13.41 24.13 -15.87
C LEU A 362 12.67 25.29 -15.21
N LYS A 363 13.38 26.39 -14.91
CA LYS A 363 12.79 27.63 -14.39
C LYS A 363 11.84 28.29 -15.39
N ALA A 364 12.21 28.32 -16.69
CA ALA A 364 11.34 28.83 -17.74
C ALA A 364 10.04 28.01 -17.84
N LEU A 365 10.12 26.68 -17.74
CA LEU A 365 8.94 25.82 -17.72
C LEU A 365 8.04 26.10 -16.51
N LYS A 366 8.60 26.32 -15.32
CA LYS A 366 7.82 26.68 -14.12
C LYS A 366 7.08 28.00 -14.26
N LEU A 367 7.65 28.95 -15.01
CA LEU A 367 7.08 30.29 -15.23
C LEU A 367 6.21 30.36 -16.49
N ASP A 368 6.07 29.26 -17.24
CA ASP A 368 5.22 29.19 -18.41
C ASP A 368 3.74 29.19 -17.96
N PRO A 369 2.93 30.20 -18.34
CA PRO A 369 1.56 30.32 -17.82
C PRO A 369 0.65 29.16 -18.20
N GLU A 370 0.84 28.59 -19.39
CA GLU A 370 0.06 27.42 -19.84
C GLU A 370 0.44 26.17 -19.06
N PHE A 371 1.73 25.98 -18.80
CA PHE A 371 2.20 24.89 -17.94
C PHE A 371 1.70 25.06 -16.50
N GLU A 372 1.88 26.24 -15.90
CA GLU A 372 1.48 26.50 -14.52
C GLU A 372 -0.01 26.25 -14.31
N ASN A 373 -0.86 26.75 -15.22
CA ASN A 373 -2.30 26.55 -15.14
C ASN A 373 -2.69 25.07 -15.21
N SER A 374 -2.12 24.33 -16.17
CA SER A 374 -2.39 22.89 -16.34
C SER A 374 -1.78 22.00 -15.24
N ALA A 375 -0.79 22.50 -14.51
CA ALA A 375 -0.15 21.81 -13.39
C ALA A 375 -0.73 22.16 -12.01
N GLN A 376 -1.65 23.14 -11.91
CA GLN A 376 -2.31 23.54 -10.67
C GLN A 376 -3.82 23.25 -10.65
N PHE A 377 -4.51 23.41 -11.77
CA PHE A 377 -5.96 23.27 -11.84
C PHE A 377 -6.36 22.08 -12.71
N GLY A 378 -7.32 21.26 -12.26
CA GLY A 378 -7.82 20.11 -13.03
C GLY A 378 -6.68 19.22 -13.55
N THR A 379 -5.67 18.96 -12.72
CA THR A 379 -4.38 18.34 -13.10
C THR A 379 -4.55 16.93 -13.66
N ALA A 380 -5.68 16.29 -13.38
CA ALA A 380 -6.04 14.97 -13.87
C ALA A 380 -6.88 14.99 -15.17
N SER A 381 -7.24 16.16 -15.73
CA SER A 381 -8.00 16.21 -16.99
C SER A 381 -7.12 15.86 -18.20
N SER A 382 -7.65 15.13 -19.20
CA SER A 382 -6.90 14.79 -20.42
C SER A 382 -6.30 16.02 -21.11
N VAL A 383 -7.04 17.15 -21.12
CA VAL A 383 -6.60 18.40 -21.74
C VAL A 383 -5.35 18.94 -21.02
N ASN A 384 -5.37 18.98 -19.69
CA ASN A 384 -4.24 19.52 -18.93
C ASN A 384 -3.04 18.58 -18.93
N VAL A 385 -3.26 17.25 -18.92
CA VAL A 385 -2.17 16.27 -19.10
C VAL A 385 -1.50 16.42 -20.46
N ALA A 386 -2.26 16.56 -21.54
CA ALA A 386 -1.70 16.78 -22.88
C ALA A 386 -0.93 18.11 -22.94
N LYS A 387 -1.55 19.19 -22.44
CA LYS A 387 -0.97 20.54 -22.45
C LYS A 387 0.35 20.60 -21.68
N ARG A 388 0.44 20.04 -20.47
CA ARG A 388 1.68 20.06 -19.70
C ARG A 388 2.81 19.28 -20.36
N LEU A 389 2.50 18.14 -21.00
CA LEU A 389 3.50 17.34 -21.72
C LEU A 389 3.98 18.06 -22.99
N GLU A 390 3.07 18.73 -23.70
CA GLU A 390 3.40 19.58 -24.85
C GLU A 390 4.34 20.72 -24.46
N ARG A 391 3.97 21.51 -23.44
CA ARG A 391 4.77 22.65 -22.95
C ARG A 391 6.13 22.21 -22.42
N ALA A 392 6.18 21.13 -21.63
CA ALA A 392 7.43 20.56 -21.17
C ALA A 392 8.32 20.10 -22.33
N THR A 393 7.75 19.48 -23.36
CA THR A 393 8.48 19.08 -24.56
C THR A 393 9.09 20.27 -25.28
N ALA A 394 8.29 21.31 -25.54
CA ALA A 394 8.74 22.52 -26.23
C ALA A 394 9.89 23.20 -25.48
N ILE A 395 9.77 23.40 -24.17
CA ILE A 395 10.75 24.18 -23.41
C ILE A 395 12.02 23.37 -23.11
N LEU A 396 11.89 22.12 -22.69
CA LEU A 396 13.04 21.30 -22.28
C LEU A 396 13.88 20.87 -23.48
N ARG A 397 13.24 20.50 -24.61
CA ARG A 397 13.96 20.03 -25.80
C ARG A 397 14.38 21.14 -26.75
N GLY A 398 13.73 22.30 -26.70
CA GLY A 398 14.05 23.47 -27.54
C GLY A 398 13.14 23.55 -28.75
#